data_AF-A0A3B0T7J5-F1
#
_entry.id   AF-A0A3B0T7J5-F1
#
_cell.length_a   1.000
_cell.length_b   1.000
_cell.length_c   1.000
_cell.angle_alpha   90.00
_cell.angle_beta   90.00
_cell.angle_gamma   90.00
#
_symmetry.space_group_name_H-M   'P 1'
#
loop_
_entity.id
_entity.type
_entity.pdbx_description
1 polymer ?
#
loop_
_entity_poly.entity_id
_entity_poly.type
_entity_poly.pdbx_seq_one_letter_code
_entity_poly.pdbx_strand_id
1 'polypeptide(L)'
;MAAREQNGVSSHVHQRRFIHLAQIHIKEWGEESQQVFGTTIHELAHAAHWNLDRSAYNNLIWDGYISDAVFNNQNRGDVRTLETWATTVEILFALNRYKDMFNQPNYEYYFNNRQRLETYRQPLYTSLGFDMIDNINQRSVYGSAFPLDRVRGYTVKQLEDGLRGAKSWTEWRNNIKARSNNATENFVDELFNNWQ
;
A
#
# COMPACT_ATOMS: atom_id res chain seq x y z
N MET A 1 16.32 -2.16 29.54
CA MET A 1 17.02 -3.11 28.64
C MET A 1 18.51 -2.97 28.88
N ALA A 2 19.19 -4.08 29.18
CA ALA A 2 20.63 -4.18 29.06
C ALA A 2 20.94 -4.82 27.69
N ALA A 3 21.81 -4.20 26.92
CA ALA A 3 22.33 -4.76 25.69
C ALA A 3 23.37 -5.84 26.02
N ARG A 4 23.46 -6.88 25.18
CA ARG A 4 24.67 -7.69 25.09
C ARG A 4 25.01 -7.88 23.63
N GLU A 5 26.15 -7.32 23.25
CA GLU A 5 26.79 -7.55 21.95
C GLU A 5 27.45 -8.93 21.94
N GLN A 6 27.39 -9.60 20.79
CA GLN A 6 28.46 -10.51 20.40
C GLN A 6 28.65 -10.51 18.87
N ASN A 7 29.87 -10.14 18.48
CA ASN A 7 30.54 -10.44 17.21
C ASN A 7 30.03 -9.81 15.91
N GLY A 8 29.65 -8.53 15.93
CA GLY A 8 29.80 -7.65 14.75
C GLY A 8 29.09 -8.05 13.45
N VAL A 9 28.16 -9.00 13.50
CA VAL A 9 27.34 -9.45 12.39
C VAL A 9 25.92 -9.49 12.89
N SER A 10 25.08 -8.59 12.34
CA SER A 10 23.64 -8.63 12.57
C SER A 10 23.09 -9.94 12.01
N SER A 11 22.44 -10.73 12.86
CA SER A 11 21.72 -11.92 12.45
C SER A 11 20.29 -11.54 12.07
N HIS A 12 19.94 -11.74 10.80
CA HIS A 12 18.54 -11.79 10.39
C HIS A 12 17.92 -13.07 10.95
N VAL A 13 17.27 -12.96 12.09
CA VAL A 13 16.26 -13.96 12.46
C VAL A 13 14.99 -13.54 11.76
N HIS A 14 14.54 -14.36 10.80
CA HIS A 14 13.17 -14.36 10.28
C HIS A 14 12.22 -14.66 11.45
N GLN A 15 11.95 -13.66 12.28
CA GLN A 15 11.06 -13.82 13.41
C GLN A 15 9.65 -13.55 12.90
N ARG A 16 8.93 -14.65 12.63
CA ARG A 16 7.48 -14.68 12.47
C ARG A 16 6.85 -13.89 13.62
N ARG A 17 6.38 -12.68 13.34
CA ARG A 17 5.56 -11.85 14.23
C ARG A 17 4.37 -11.32 13.43
N PHE A 18 3.61 -12.24 12.86
CA PHE A 18 2.18 -12.01 12.66
C PHE A 18 1.52 -12.00 14.04
N ILE A 19 0.33 -11.41 14.18
CA ILE A 19 -0.44 -11.21 15.42
C ILE A 19 0.21 -10.29 16.46
N HIS A 20 0.23 -8.97 16.20
CA HIS A 20 -0.28 -7.91 17.09
C HIS A 20 -0.18 -6.55 16.39
N LEU A 21 -1.35 -6.01 16.00
CA LEU A 21 -1.49 -4.76 15.27
C LEU A 21 -0.99 -3.55 16.07
N ALA A 22 -0.10 -2.79 15.44
CA ALA A 22 0.41 -1.47 15.81
C ALA A 22 0.88 -1.28 17.26
N GLN A 23 1.97 -1.94 17.62
CA GLN A 23 2.95 -1.38 18.56
C GLN A 23 4.16 -0.96 17.72
N ILE A 24 4.37 0.35 17.55
CA ILE A 24 5.47 0.88 16.73
C ILE A 24 6.80 0.53 17.41
N HIS A 25 7.57 -0.38 16.79
CA HIS A 25 8.92 -0.72 17.22
C HIS A 25 9.87 -0.51 16.02
N ILE A 26 10.67 0.55 16.08
CA ILE A 26 11.66 0.89 15.05
C ILE A 26 13.04 0.47 15.55
N LYS A 27 13.71 -0.43 14.81
CA LYS A 27 15.15 -0.69 14.94
C LYS A 27 15.73 -1.08 13.57
N GLU A 28 16.39 -0.13 12.92
CA GLU A 28 17.19 -0.39 11.71
C GLU A 28 18.40 0.55 11.73
N TRP A 29 19.62 0.03 11.53
CA TRP A 29 20.85 0.81 11.39
C TRP A 29 21.47 0.49 10.03
N GLY A 30 21.55 1.48 9.14
CA GLY A 30 22.25 1.34 7.85
C GLY A 30 21.45 1.68 6.59
N GLU A 31 20.12 1.84 6.69
CA GLU A 31 19.27 2.24 5.56
C GLU A 31 19.18 3.75 5.36
N GLU A 32 18.92 4.20 4.13
CA GLU A 32 18.67 5.60 3.83
C GLU A 32 17.46 6.12 4.61
N SER A 33 17.56 7.29 5.24
CA SER A 33 16.52 7.87 6.13
C SER A 33 15.09 7.90 5.55
N GLN A 34 14.99 7.91 4.23
CA GLN A 34 13.73 7.91 3.49
C GLN A 34 12.98 6.58 3.60
N GLN A 35 13.70 5.45 3.63
CA GLN A 35 13.10 4.13 3.85
C GLN A 35 12.52 4.02 5.24
N VAL A 36 13.31 4.41 6.26
CA VAL A 36 12.86 4.37 7.65
C VAL A 36 11.61 5.25 7.82
N PHE A 37 11.60 6.42 7.20
CA PHE A 37 10.43 7.29 7.16
C PHE A 37 9.24 6.60 6.49
N GLY A 38 9.41 6.07 5.27
CA GLY A 38 8.34 5.44 4.51
C GLY A 38 7.77 4.20 5.20
N THR A 39 8.60 3.27 5.67
CA THR A 39 8.16 2.11 6.46
C THR A 39 7.39 2.56 7.70
N THR A 40 7.84 3.60 8.40
CA THR A 40 7.10 4.14 9.56
C THR A 40 5.71 4.64 9.15
N ILE A 41 5.60 5.34 8.01
CA ILE A 41 4.31 5.79 7.49
C ILE A 41 3.42 4.60 7.07
N HIS A 42 3.97 3.57 6.42
CA HIS A 42 3.25 2.36 6.00
C HIS A 42 2.59 1.69 7.21
N GLU A 43 3.35 1.49 8.29
CA GLU A 43 2.81 0.91 9.53
C GLU A 43 1.79 1.81 10.23
N LEU A 44 2.00 3.14 10.20
CA LEU A 44 1.02 4.10 10.70
C LEU A 44 -0.27 4.08 9.87
N ALA A 45 -0.18 3.85 8.56
CA ALA A 45 -1.33 3.74 7.68
C ALA A 45 -2.16 2.48 8.00
N HIS A 46 -1.51 1.36 8.31
CA HIS A 46 -2.19 0.18 8.86
C HIS A 46 -2.87 0.47 10.20
N ALA A 47 -2.18 1.14 11.12
CA ALA A 47 -2.74 1.53 12.42
C ALA A 47 -3.96 2.46 12.27
N ALA A 48 -3.88 3.43 11.35
CA ALA A 48 -4.96 4.34 11.02
C ALA A 48 -6.15 3.60 10.39
N HIS A 49 -5.91 2.68 9.45
CA HIS A 49 -6.94 1.85 8.84
C HIS A 49 -7.65 0.97 9.89
N TRP A 50 -6.90 0.38 10.82
CA TRP A 50 -7.50 -0.35 11.94
C TRP A 50 -8.38 0.55 12.82
N ASN A 51 -7.94 1.77 13.12
CA ASN A 51 -8.75 2.73 13.88
C ASN A 51 -9.98 3.23 13.11
N LEU A 52 -9.90 3.32 11.78
CA LEU A 52 -11.00 3.73 10.91
C LEU A 52 -12.17 2.72 10.96
N ASP A 53 -11.85 1.42 10.85
CA ASP A 53 -12.84 0.35 10.96
C ASP A 53 -12.17 -0.97 11.41
N ARG A 54 -12.18 -1.21 12.72
CA ARG A 54 -11.56 -2.39 13.32
C ARG A 54 -12.14 -3.70 12.81
N SER A 55 -13.45 -3.73 12.57
CA SER A 55 -14.13 -4.96 12.18
C SER A 55 -13.76 -5.33 10.74
N ALA A 56 -13.85 -4.37 9.82
CA ALA A 56 -13.47 -4.58 8.43
C ALA A 56 -11.99 -4.95 8.31
N TYR A 57 -11.11 -4.20 9.00
CA TYR A 57 -9.68 -4.45 9.03
C TYR A 57 -9.34 -5.86 9.55
N ASN A 58 -9.95 -6.29 10.65
CA ASN A 58 -9.70 -7.62 11.21
C ASN A 58 -10.15 -8.75 10.26
N ASN A 59 -11.21 -8.55 9.47
CA ASN A 59 -11.60 -9.51 8.43
C ASN A 59 -10.52 -9.62 7.35
N LEU A 60 -10.04 -8.47 6.84
CA LEU A 60 -8.94 -8.45 5.85
C LEU A 60 -7.69 -9.17 6.36
N ILE A 61 -7.32 -8.98 7.63
CA ILE A 61 -6.17 -9.68 8.25
C ILE A 61 -6.44 -11.17 8.37
N TRP A 62 -7.62 -11.55 8.84
CA TRP A 62 -7.97 -12.95 8.99
C TRP A 62 -7.92 -13.66 7.64
N ASP A 63 -8.60 -13.11 6.64
CA ASP A 63 -8.72 -13.71 5.33
C ASP A 63 -7.42 -13.67 4.54
N GLY A 64 -6.63 -12.60 4.67
CA GLY A 64 -5.36 -12.39 3.95
C GLY A 64 -4.12 -13.03 4.58
N TYR A 65 -4.07 -13.22 5.91
CA TYR A 65 -2.86 -13.70 6.60
C TYR A 65 -3.04 -14.90 7.53
N ILE A 66 -4.25 -15.21 7.99
CA ILE A 66 -4.46 -16.22 9.04
C ILE A 66 -5.24 -17.44 8.55
N SER A 67 -6.24 -17.24 7.69
CA SER A 67 -7.17 -18.28 7.28
C SER A 67 -6.48 -19.41 6.49
N ASP A 68 -7.06 -20.62 6.51
CA ASP A 68 -6.56 -21.75 5.73
C ASP A 68 -6.51 -21.47 4.22
N ALA A 69 -7.37 -20.57 3.75
CA ALA A 69 -7.39 -20.08 2.37
C ALA A 69 -6.10 -19.34 1.97
N VAL A 70 -5.37 -18.74 2.93
CA VAL A 70 -4.06 -18.11 2.71
C VAL A 70 -3.01 -19.14 2.29
N PHE A 71 -2.99 -20.31 2.94
CA PHE A 71 -2.07 -21.40 2.57
C PHE A 71 -2.35 -21.93 1.16
N ASN A 72 -3.57 -21.72 0.66
CA ASN A 72 -4.00 -22.02 -0.71
C ASN A 72 -3.90 -20.82 -1.66
N ASN A 73 -3.35 -19.68 -1.22
CA ASN A 73 -3.19 -18.44 -1.99
C ASN A 73 -4.51 -17.87 -2.55
N GLN A 74 -5.64 -18.13 -1.88
CA GLN A 74 -6.97 -17.80 -2.39
C GLN A 74 -7.38 -16.33 -2.15
N ASN A 75 -6.83 -15.67 -1.12
CA ASN A 75 -7.27 -14.35 -0.67
C ASN A 75 -6.20 -13.25 -0.84
N ARG A 76 -5.43 -13.32 -1.94
CA ARG A 76 -4.41 -12.29 -2.22
C ARG A 76 -4.99 -10.89 -2.34
N GLY A 77 -6.26 -10.77 -2.72
CA GLY A 77 -6.98 -9.50 -2.79
C GLY A 77 -7.05 -8.79 -1.43
N ASP A 78 -7.21 -9.55 -0.34
CA ASP A 78 -7.40 -8.95 0.99
C ASP A 78 -6.07 -8.41 1.51
N VAL A 79 -4.99 -9.17 1.27
CA VAL A 79 -3.62 -8.67 1.45
C VAL A 79 -3.37 -7.43 0.59
N ARG A 80 -3.73 -7.46 -0.70
CA ARG A 80 -3.58 -6.28 -1.57
C ARG A 80 -4.33 -5.07 -1.04
N THR A 81 -5.52 -5.25 -0.48
CA THR A 81 -6.31 -4.15 0.11
C THR A 81 -5.53 -3.47 1.23
N LEU A 82 -4.95 -4.26 2.12
CA LEU A 82 -4.13 -3.76 3.24
C LEU A 82 -2.86 -3.07 2.74
N GLU A 83 -2.05 -3.77 1.96
CA GLU A 83 -0.72 -3.32 1.56
C GLU A 83 -0.77 -2.18 0.55
N THR A 84 -1.70 -2.21 -0.41
CA THR A 84 -1.84 -1.14 -1.40
C THR A 84 -2.27 0.17 -0.76
N TRP A 85 -3.20 0.13 0.20
CA TRP A 85 -3.57 1.34 0.93
C TRP A 85 -2.38 1.94 1.67
N ALA A 86 -1.67 1.11 2.45
CA ALA A 86 -0.53 1.58 3.22
C ALA A 86 0.61 2.11 2.33
N THR A 87 0.90 1.43 1.22
CA THR A 87 1.86 1.89 0.20
C THR A 87 1.43 3.22 -0.45
N THR A 88 0.13 3.43 -0.67
CA THR A 88 -0.38 4.70 -1.22
C THR A 88 -0.11 5.85 -0.25
N VAL A 89 -0.42 5.65 1.04
CA VAL A 89 -0.15 6.65 2.08
C VAL A 89 1.35 6.91 2.23
N GLU A 90 2.17 5.86 2.22
CA GLU A 90 3.63 5.92 2.24
C GLU A 90 4.19 6.80 1.12
N ILE A 91 3.79 6.54 -0.14
CA ILE A 91 4.21 7.34 -1.29
C ILE A 91 3.81 8.80 -1.11
N LEU A 92 2.55 9.07 -0.77
CA LEU A 92 2.04 10.43 -0.65
C LEU A 92 2.77 11.25 0.43
N PHE A 93 3.02 10.67 1.60
CA PHE A 93 3.74 11.35 2.68
C PHE A 93 5.22 11.51 2.36
N ALA A 94 5.85 10.54 1.70
CA ALA A 94 7.23 10.69 1.27
C ALA A 94 7.36 11.81 0.23
N LEU A 95 6.47 11.85 -0.76
CA LEU A 95 6.43 12.95 -1.73
C LEU A 95 6.19 14.29 -1.04
N ASN A 96 5.22 14.39 -0.13
CA ASN A 96 4.96 15.65 0.56
C ASN A 96 6.18 16.13 1.39
N ARG A 97 6.82 15.22 2.12
CA ARG A 97 8.00 15.56 2.93
C ARG A 97 9.16 16.02 2.06
N TYR A 98 9.53 15.23 1.06
CA TYR A 98 10.77 15.46 0.31
C TYR A 98 10.56 16.44 -0.85
N LYS A 99 9.49 16.30 -1.65
CA LYS A 99 9.19 17.27 -2.72
C LYS A 99 8.78 18.62 -2.16
N ASP A 100 7.75 18.65 -1.32
CA ASP A 100 7.09 19.91 -0.96
C ASP A 100 7.81 20.59 0.21
N MET A 101 7.98 19.89 1.34
CA MET A 101 8.52 20.51 2.56
C MET A 101 10.04 20.75 2.48
N PHE A 102 10.79 19.84 1.84
CA PHE A 102 12.23 19.96 1.66
C PHE A 102 12.63 20.52 0.29
N ASN A 103 11.65 20.91 -0.54
CA ASN A 103 11.85 21.54 -1.84
C ASN A 103 12.78 20.74 -2.77
N GLN A 104 12.54 19.42 -2.86
CA GLN A 104 13.24 18.51 -3.78
C GLN A 104 12.30 18.13 -4.94
N PRO A 105 12.08 18.99 -5.95
CA PRO A 105 11.01 18.82 -6.93
C PRO A 105 11.12 17.53 -7.77
N ASN A 106 12.34 17.03 -7.96
CA ASN A 106 12.64 15.81 -8.73
C ASN A 106 12.66 14.55 -7.86
N TYR A 107 12.31 14.65 -6.58
CA TYR A 107 12.28 13.50 -5.69
C TYR A 107 11.27 12.47 -6.19
N GLU A 108 11.61 11.19 -6.13
CA GLU A 108 10.67 10.12 -6.36
C GLU A 108 10.85 9.10 -5.26
N TYR A 109 9.75 8.60 -4.73
CA TYR A 109 9.79 7.52 -3.77
C TYR A 109 10.12 6.20 -4.48
N TYR A 110 10.37 5.13 -3.70
CA TYR A 110 10.81 3.82 -4.19
C TYR A 110 10.17 3.38 -5.52
N PHE A 111 11.03 2.93 -6.43
CA PHE A 111 10.65 2.48 -7.78
C PHE A 111 9.83 3.51 -8.57
N ASN A 112 10.20 4.78 -8.46
CA ASN A 112 9.54 5.90 -9.12
C ASN A 112 8.07 6.02 -8.68
N ASN A 113 7.81 6.02 -7.37
CA ASN A 113 6.45 5.95 -6.79
C ASN A 113 5.69 4.68 -7.25
N ARG A 114 6.41 3.59 -7.49
CA ARG A 114 5.95 2.34 -8.15
C ARG A 114 5.45 2.49 -9.59
N GLN A 115 5.57 3.67 -10.19
CA GLN A 115 5.10 3.93 -11.56
C GLN A 115 5.91 3.16 -12.62
N ARG A 116 7.16 2.77 -12.32
CA ARG A 116 8.03 2.00 -13.22
C ARG A 116 8.18 0.53 -12.83
N LEU A 117 7.14 -0.04 -12.23
CA LEU A 117 7.08 -1.49 -11.95
C LEU A 117 5.99 -2.18 -12.77
N GLU A 118 6.38 -3.25 -13.45
CA GLU A 118 5.45 -4.15 -14.14
C GLU A 118 4.48 -4.82 -13.16
N THR A 119 3.28 -5.12 -13.62
CA THR A 119 2.19 -5.67 -12.81
C THR A 119 2.60 -6.96 -12.07
N TYR A 120 3.36 -7.84 -12.73
CA TYR A 120 3.80 -9.12 -12.13
C TYR A 120 4.77 -8.93 -10.94
N ARG A 121 5.49 -7.80 -10.88
CA ARG A 121 6.42 -7.45 -9.79
C ARG A 121 5.72 -6.80 -8.62
N GLN A 122 4.41 -6.55 -8.74
CA GLN A 122 3.58 -5.89 -7.75
C GLN A 122 2.45 -6.81 -7.27
N PRO A 123 2.73 -8.02 -6.77
CA PRO A 123 1.68 -9.01 -6.61
C PRO A 123 0.81 -8.80 -5.36
N LEU A 124 1.25 -7.98 -4.40
CA LEU A 124 0.57 -7.66 -3.14
C LEU A 124 0.60 -6.14 -2.85
N TYR A 125 1.78 -5.54 -2.95
CA TYR A 125 2.00 -4.10 -2.86
C TYR A 125 1.87 -3.52 -4.27
N THR A 126 0.75 -2.85 -4.56
CA THR A 126 0.43 -2.35 -5.92
C THR A 126 0.55 -0.83 -6.02
N SER A 127 0.66 -0.32 -7.24
CA SER A 127 0.62 1.12 -7.54
C SER A 127 -0.82 1.69 -7.52
N LEU A 128 -1.84 0.82 -7.51
CA LEU A 128 -3.24 1.16 -7.77
C LEU A 128 -3.77 2.39 -7.02
N GLY A 129 -3.48 2.53 -5.73
CA GLY A 129 -4.02 3.68 -4.99
C GLY A 129 -3.33 4.99 -5.39
N PHE A 130 -2.07 4.96 -5.81
CA PHE A 130 -1.38 6.12 -6.36
C PHE A 130 -1.83 6.40 -7.81
N ASP A 131 -2.03 5.34 -8.61
CA ASP A 131 -2.57 5.40 -9.99
C ASP A 131 -3.93 6.14 -10.02
N MET A 132 -4.81 5.86 -9.04
CA MET A 132 -6.10 6.56 -8.94
C MET A 132 -5.98 8.08 -8.67
N ILE A 133 -4.86 8.53 -8.12
CA ILE A 133 -4.63 9.93 -7.72
C ILE A 133 -3.87 10.70 -8.80
N ASP A 134 -2.88 10.07 -9.43
CA ASP A 134 -2.00 10.73 -10.40
C ASP A 134 -2.66 10.86 -11.79
N ASN A 135 -1.86 11.14 -12.83
CA ASN A 135 -2.34 11.32 -14.20
C ASN A 135 -1.54 10.47 -15.22
N ILE A 136 -0.88 9.39 -14.76
CA ILE A 136 0.08 8.61 -15.56
C ILE A 136 -0.53 7.26 -15.93
N ASN A 137 -0.94 7.11 -17.20
CA ASN A 137 -1.24 5.79 -17.73
C ASN A 137 0.06 5.00 -17.97
N GLN A 138 0.48 4.19 -17.01
CA GLN A 138 1.72 3.43 -17.07
C GLN A 138 1.81 2.53 -18.32
N ARG A 139 0.71 1.86 -18.71
CA ARG A 139 0.68 1.05 -19.93
C ARG A 139 0.91 1.88 -21.20
N SER A 140 0.36 3.09 -21.26
CA SER A 140 0.58 3.98 -22.40
C SER A 140 2.02 4.51 -22.48
N VAL A 141 2.70 4.65 -21.34
CA VAL A 141 4.06 5.22 -21.27
C VAL A 141 5.13 4.14 -21.40
N TYR A 142 4.95 2.99 -20.77
CA TYR A 142 6.00 1.98 -20.58
C TYR A 142 5.70 0.63 -21.26
N GLY A 143 4.49 0.42 -21.77
CA GLY A 143 4.11 -0.76 -22.55
C GLY A 143 3.22 -1.76 -21.83
N SER A 144 2.89 -2.86 -22.52
CA SER A 144 1.82 -3.80 -22.13
C SER A 144 2.03 -4.54 -20.81
N ALA A 145 3.27 -4.62 -20.31
CA ALA A 145 3.60 -5.27 -19.03
C ALA A 145 3.24 -4.44 -17.79
N PHE A 146 2.92 -3.15 -17.99
CA PHE A 146 2.51 -2.22 -16.94
C PHE A 146 0.98 -2.20 -16.80
N PRO A 147 0.44 -1.79 -15.64
CA PRO A 147 -1.00 -1.75 -15.45
C PRO A 147 -1.65 -0.77 -16.44
N LEU A 148 -2.82 -1.15 -16.95
CA LEU A 148 -3.66 -0.25 -17.72
C LEU A 148 -4.35 0.71 -16.76
N ASP A 149 -3.76 1.90 -16.64
CA ASP A 149 -4.26 2.94 -15.76
C ASP A 149 -4.89 4.08 -16.56
N ARG A 150 -6.22 4.16 -16.50
CA ARG A 150 -7.00 5.26 -17.10
C ARG A 150 -7.75 6.07 -16.05
N VAL A 151 -7.51 5.77 -14.77
CA VAL A 151 -8.15 6.43 -13.65
C VAL A 151 -7.30 7.63 -13.25
N ARG A 152 -7.93 8.69 -12.74
CA ARG A 152 -7.23 9.87 -12.22
C ARG A 152 -8.14 10.75 -11.39
N GLY A 153 -7.52 11.60 -10.56
CA GLY A 153 -8.21 12.66 -9.85
C GLY A 153 -9.06 12.20 -8.66
N TYR A 154 -8.86 10.96 -8.19
CA TYR A 154 -9.32 10.63 -6.85
C TYR A 154 -8.43 11.35 -5.82
N THR A 155 -9.02 11.69 -4.69
CA THR A 155 -8.30 12.17 -3.53
C THR A 155 -7.96 11.01 -2.60
N VAL A 156 -6.88 11.14 -1.82
CA VAL A 156 -6.55 10.17 -0.77
C VAL A 156 -7.73 9.94 0.19
N LYS A 157 -8.53 11.00 0.44
CA LYS A 157 -9.71 10.90 1.30
C LYS A 157 -10.81 10.02 0.71
N GLN A 158 -11.06 10.11 -0.60
CA GLN A 158 -12.02 9.25 -1.28
C GLN A 158 -11.59 7.77 -1.22
N LEU A 159 -10.28 7.50 -1.33
CA LEU A 159 -9.74 6.14 -1.21
C LEU A 159 -9.87 5.61 0.23
N GLU A 160 -9.55 6.44 1.23
CA GLU A 160 -9.73 6.11 2.66
C GLU A 160 -11.20 5.86 3.00
N ASP A 161 -12.10 6.73 2.53
CA ASP A 161 -13.53 6.59 2.74
C ASP A 161 -14.06 5.31 2.08
N GLY A 162 -13.43 4.83 1.02
CA GLY A 162 -13.70 3.52 0.41
C GLY A 162 -13.41 2.34 1.35
N LEU A 163 -12.46 2.46 2.28
CA LEU A 163 -12.08 1.36 3.19
C LEU A 163 -13.13 1.07 4.26
N ARG A 164 -13.99 2.02 4.63
CA ARG A 164 -15.00 1.79 5.68
C ARG A 164 -15.94 0.65 5.27
N GLY A 165 -16.01 -0.39 6.08
CA GLY A 165 -16.78 -1.60 5.81
C GLY A 165 -16.23 -2.48 4.67
N ALA A 166 -15.07 -2.17 4.08
CA ALA A 166 -14.46 -3.00 3.05
C ALA A 166 -13.71 -4.18 3.67
N LYS A 167 -14.21 -5.39 3.45
CA LYS A 167 -13.63 -6.65 3.93
C LYS A 167 -12.91 -7.42 2.83
N SER A 168 -12.87 -6.89 1.62
CA SER A 168 -12.13 -7.47 0.50
C SER A 168 -11.71 -6.43 -0.53
N TRP A 169 -10.83 -6.85 -1.46
CA TRP A 169 -10.39 -6.04 -2.61
C TRP A 169 -11.56 -5.51 -3.44
N THR A 170 -12.53 -6.39 -3.69
CA THR A 170 -13.72 -6.07 -4.47
C THR A 170 -14.63 -5.11 -3.71
N GLU A 171 -14.76 -5.27 -2.40
CA GLU A 171 -15.56 -4.35 -1.60
C GLU A 171 -14.92 -2.96 -1.51
N TRP A 172 -13.59 -2.88 -1.40
CA TRP A 172 -12.90 -1.58 -1.44
C TRP A 172 -13.15 -0.85 -2.76
N ARG A 173 -12.98 -1.55 -3.89
CA ARG A 173 -13.32 -1.04 -5.23
C ARG A 173 -14.75 -0.51 -5.29
N ASN A 174 -15.70 -1.34 -4.88
CA ASN A 174 -17.13 -1.02 -4.97
C ASN A 174 -17.48 0.18 -4.07
N ASN A 175 -16.88 0.27 -2.88
CA ASN A 175 -17.07 1.40 -1.98
C ASN A 175 -16.48 2.69 -2.54
N ILE A 176 -15.31 2.65 -3.20
CA ILE A 176 -14.73 3.83 -3.84
C ILE A 176 -15.69 4.39 -4.89
N LYS A 177 -16.23 3.53 -5.76
CA LYS A 177 -17.22 3.90 -6.79
C LYS A 177 -18.52 4.42 -6.15
N ALA A 178 -19.04 3.72 -5.15
CA ALA A 178 -20.31 4.09 -4.53
C ALA A 178 -20.27 5.41 -3.72
N ARG A 179 -19.08 5.82 -3.25
CA ARG A 179 -18.92 6.95 -2.32
C ARG A 179 -18.22 8.15 -2.93
N SER A 180 -17.79 8.05 -4.18
CA SER A 180 -17.09 9.12 -4.89
C SER A 180 -17.85 9.49 -6.14
N ASN A 181 -17.75 10.76 -6.55
CA ASN A 181 -18.10 11.17 -7.90
C ASN A 181 -16.81 11.57 -8.61
N ASN A 182 -16.38 10.77 -9.59
CA ASN A 182 -15.16 11.02 -10.34
C ASN A 182 -15.39 10.74 -11.84
N ALA A 183 -14.90 11.63 -12.71
CA ALA A 183 -15.09 11.54 -14.16
C ALA A 183 -14.48 10.28 -14.81
N THR A 184 -13.56 9.61 -14.12
CA THR A 184 -12.86 8.40 -14.59
C THR A 184 -13.31 7.12 -13.90
N GLU A 185 -14.40 7.17 -13.11
CA GLU A 185 -14.91 6.01 -12.36
C GLU A 185 -15.17 4.76 -13.22
N ASN A 186 -15.59 4.96 -14.47
CA ASN A 186 -15.84 3.86 -15.42
C ASN A 186 -14.61 2.98 -15.70
N PHE A 187 -13.40 3.46 -15.37
CA PHE A 187 -12.15 2.72 -15.53
C PHE A 187 -11.65 2.04 -14.24
N VAL A 188 -12.33 2.25 -13.11
CA VAL A 188 -11.91 1.70 -11.81
C VAL A 188 -11.92 0.17 -11.80
N ASP A 189 -12.91 -0.46 -12.44
CA ASP A 189 -12.94 -1.92 -12.53
C ASP A 189 -11.76 -2.45 -13.34
N GLU A 190 -11.41 -1.80 -14.45
CA GLU A 190 -10.26 -2.16 -15.27
C GLU A 190 -8.94 -2.01 -14.50
N LEU A 191 -8.79 -0.92 -13.75
CA LEU A 191 -7.58 -0.70 -12.96
C LEU A 191 -7.39 -1.82 -11.93
N PHE A 192 -8.43 -2.16 -11.16
CA PHE A 192 -8.39 -3.24 -10.17
C PHE A 192 -8.10 -4.62 -10.79
N ASN A 193 -8.56 -4.84 -12.02
CA ASN A 193 -8.40 -6.11 -12.73
C ASN A 193 -6.95 -6.37 -13.20
N ASN A 194 -6.06 -5.38 -13.17
CA ASN A 194 -4.64 -5.63 -13.45
C ASN A 194 -4.02 -6.63 -12.45
N TRP A 195 -4.57 -6.77 -11.24
CA TRP A 195 -4.02 -7.63 -10.19
C TRP A 195 -4.93 -8.78 -9.76
N GLN A 196 -5.95 -9.17 -10.55
CA GLN A 196 -6.82 -10.30 -10.20
C GLN A 196 -6.21 -11.65 -10.58
#